data_AF-A0A7X7VGG9-F1
#
_entry.id   AF-A0A7X7VGG9-F1
#
_cell.length_a   1.000
_cell.length_b   1.000
_cell.length_c   1.000
_cell.angle_alpha   90.00
_cell.angle_beta   90.00
_cell.angle_gamma   90.00
#
_symmetry.space_group_name_H-M   'P 1'
#
loop_
_entity.id
_entity.type
_entity.pdbx_description
1 polymer ?
#
loop_
_entity_poly.entity_id
_entity_poly.type
_entity_poly.pdbx_seq_one_letter_code
_entity_poly.pdbx_strand_id
1 'polypeptide(L)'
;MRTAVTGRFAAPLLVATLLVQAPGLGAQERQGAGILITLKDGSQVRGELIAVRPDSLLLLGPGEKDVSVALADIWRVRIVRRAPTGLLTLSGFLLSSGLVGMSTEPDIEFGWAGAAGAGVLGGVAGLVYGMVSSKDRSLSSWGGPADASRRDLDRLKGLSRESRLRGRSGSAARSRFRIALATTMGPFVGERYRPLEATWRFTEDPPPEEALPQVSEYYLNYAPELASPAPLSLGYEWTERWVSEIELSLWGRDMEARANTYPFFISTTDYRTYQAYVSDRLRVGYDYVLVGLAYRPTVPSLGRRAAVEIGISAGPAWVKAEPDEPAIPAEKKTVPAVRIRAAYDHYFTPSFFLGVYGGYRYSEASFAPATVTRELTFHDRDNWEDPAEPITRQVEMTLPAREFSWSGVVYGLRIGFRI
;
A
#
# COMPACT_ATOMS: atom_id res chain seq x y z
N MET A 1 7.98 21.08 20.60
CA MET A 1 8.35 19.66 20.88
C MET A 1 7.15 19.00 21.56
N ARG A 2 6.65 17.86 21.06
CA ARG A 2 5.45 17.07 21.51
C ARG A 2 4.17 17.20 20.66
N THR A 3 4.15 16.57 19.48
CA THR A 3 2.92 16.03 18.85
C THR A 3 3.16 14.72 18.07
N ALA A 4 4.41 14.29 17.85
CA ALA A 4 4.72 13.09 17.05
C ALA A 4 4.43 11.72 17.72
N VAL A 5 3.85 11.68 18.93
CA VAL A 5 3.65 10.43 19.69
C VAL A 5 2.29 9.79 19.40
N THR A 6 1.27 10.55 18.99
CA THR A 6 -0.10 10.03 18.80
C THR A 6 -0.27 9.12 17.59
N GLY A 7 0.49 9.34 16.49
CA GLY A 7 0.38 8.51 15.28
C GLY A 7 0.93 7.08 15.41
N ARG A 8 1.89 6.86 16.32
CA ARG A 8 2.58 5.55 16.46
C ARG A 8 1.69 4.47 17.08
N PHE A 9 0.62 4.85 17.78
CA PHE A 9 -0.28 3.91 18.45
C PHE A 9 -1.59 3.67 17.69
N ALA A 10 -1.97 4.55 16.76
CA ALA A 10 -3.23 4.42 16.03
C ALA A 10 -3.25 3.19 15.09
N ALA A 11 -2.15 2.94 14.37
CA ALA A 11 -2.03 1.79 13.47
C ALA A 11 -2.09 0.43 14.19
N PRO A 12 -1.30 0.15 15.25
CA PRO A 12 -1.41 -1.10 15.99
C PRO A 12 -2.77 -1.24 16.71
N LEU A 13 -3.38 -0.14 17.17
CA LEU A 13 -4.72 -0.16 17.74
C LEU A 13 -5.77 -0.55 16.69
N LEU A 14 -5.71 0.02 15.48
CA LEU A 14 -6.64 -0.32 14.40
C LEU A 14 -6.48 -1.79 13.95
N VAL A 15 -5.25 -2.27 13.83
CA VAL A 15 -4.95 -3.69 13.56
C VAL A 15 -5.47 -4.59 14.69
N ALA A 16 -5.24 -4.22 15.96
CA ALA A 16 -5.75 -4.95 17.11
C ALA A 16 -7.29 -4.95 17.13
N THR A 17 -7.94 -3.83 16.80
CA THR A 17 -9.41 -3.72 16.76
C THR A 17 -9.99 -4.58 15.64
N LEU A 18 -9.37 -4.61 14.46
CA LEU A 18 -9.75 -5.50 13.35
C LEU A 18 -9.56 -6.98 13.71
N LEU A 19 -8.49 -7.31 14.44
CA LEU A 19 -8.23 -8.67 14.93
C LEU A 19 -9.24 -9.10 16.01
N VAL A 20 -9.66 -8.19 16.88
CA VAL A 20 -10.67 -8.44 17.94
C VAL A 20 -12.09 -8.52 17.39
N GLN A 21 -12.39 -7.92 16.23
CA GLN A 21 -13.68 -8.06 15.55
C GLN A 21 -13.79 -9.27 14.61
N ALA A 22 -12.69 -9.97 14.34
CA ALA A 22 -12.67 -11.19 13.54
C ALA A 22 -13.44 -12.43 14.09
N PRO A 23 -13.77 -12.58 15.39
CA PRO A 23 -14.46 -13.77 15.91
C PRO A 23 -15.87 -14.01 15.33
N GLY A 24 -16.51 -12.98 14.75
CA GLY A 24 -17.83 -13.10 14.11
C GLY A 24 -17.80 -13.59 12.65
N LEU A 25 -16.62 -13.81 12.06
CA LEU A 25 -16.45 -14.25 10.66
C LEU A 25 -16.27 -15.77 10.53
N GLY A 26 -16.50 -16.50 11.63
CA GLY A 26 -16.47 -17.96 11.68
C GLY A 26 -17.53 -18.57 10.76
N ALA A 27 -17.07 -19.33 9.77
CA ALA A 27 -17.78 -20.44 9.13
C ALA A 27 -19.31 -20.31 8.98
N GLN A 28 -19.78 -19.30 8.25
CA GLN A 28 -21.12 -19.42 7.67
C GLN A 28 -21.09 -20.59 6.67
N GLU A 29 -21.86 -21.65 6.93
CA GLU A 29 -22.00 -22.79 6.01
C GLU A 29 -22.24 -22.27 4.58
N ARG A 30 -21.67 -22.93 3.58
CA ARG A 30 -21.84 -22.52 2.19
C ARG A 30 -23.31 -22.64 1.81
N GLN A 31 -24.00 -21.51 1.83
CA GLN A 31 -25.36 -21.42 1.37
C GLN A 31 -25.41 -21.72 -0.14
N GLY A 32 -26.36 -22.53 -0.56
CA GLY A 32 -26.81 -22.63 -1.94
C GLY A 32 -27.32 -21.28 -2.45
N ALA A 33 -27.63 -21.20 -3.74
CA ALA A 33 -28.27 -19.99 -4.26
C ALA A 33 -29.63 -19.79 -3.59
N GLY A 34 -29.91 -18.57 -3.14
CA GLY A 34 -31.28 -18.19 -2.79
C GLY A 34 -32.12 -18.23 -4.05
N ILE A 35 -33.25 -18.94 -4.01
CA ILE A 35 -34.17 -19.01 -5.14
C ILE A 35 -35.60 -18.69 -4.69
N LEU A 36 -36.35 -18.15 -5.63
CA LEU A 36 -37.78 -17.93 -5.54
C LEU A 36 -38.42 -18.77 -6.64
N ILE A 37 -39.15 -19.80 -6.24
CA ILE A 37 -39.93 -20.66 -7.12
C ILE A 37 -41.36 -20.11 -7.15
N THR A 38 -41.91 -19.94 -8.35
CA THR A 38 -43.35 -19.73 -8.57
C THR A 38 -43.93 -21.04 -9.07
N LEU A 39 -44.94 -21.56 -8.37
CA LEU A 39 -45.66 -22.76 -8.76
C LEU A 39 -46.73 -22.45 -9.82
N LYS A 40 -47.25 -23.50 -10.47
CA LYS A 40 -48.33 -23.39 -11.48
C LYS A 40 -49.64 -22.85 -10.92
N ASP A 41 -49.90 -23.07 -9.62
CA ASP A 41 -51.06 -22.50 -8.91
C ASP A 41 -50.89 -21.01 -8.55
N GLY A 42 -49.73 -20.41 -8.88
CA GLY A 42 -49.40 -19.03 -8.58
C GLY A 42 -48.75 -18.79 -7.21
N SER A 43 -48.73 -19.80 -6.33
CA SER A 43 -48.05 -19.70 -5.04
C SER A 43 -46.53 -19.60 -5.20
N GLN A 44 -45.85 -19.10 -4.18
CA GLN A 44 -44.40 -18.87 -4.22
C GLN A 44 -43.69 -19.55 -3.06
N VAL A 45 -42.62 -20.27 -3.38
CA VAL A 45 -41.73 -20.92 -2.41
C VAL A 45 -40.37 -20.26 -2.49
N ARG A 46 -39.93 -19.67 -1.37
CA ARG A 46 -38.61 -19.02 -1.25
C ARG A 46 -37.73 -19.84 -0.33
N GLY A 47 -36.50 -20.10 -0.77
CA GLY A 47 -35.53 -20.83 0.04
C GLY A 47 -34.13 -20.86 -0.56
N GLU A 48 -33.20 -21.43 0.18
CA GLU A 48 -31.84 -21.73 -0.29
C GLU A 48 -31.83 -23.06 -1.06
N LEU A 49 -31.25 -23.13 -2.25
CA LEU A 49 -31.18 -24.37 -3.01
C LEU A 49 -30.16 -25.35 -2.41
N ILE A 50 -30.65 -26.41 -1.75
CA ILE A 50 -29.82 -27.46 -1.14
C ILE A 50 -29.34 -28.44 -2.21
N ALA A 51 -30.27 -29.01 -2.97
CA ALA A 51 -30.00 -30.05 -3.95
C ALA A 51 -30.96 -29.96 -5.14
N VAL A 52 -30.51 -30.48 -6.30
CA VAL A 52 -31.33 -30.64 -7.50
C VAL A 52 -31.44 -32.13 -7.77
N ARG A 53 -32.64 -32.68 -7.58
CA ARG A 53 -32.98 -34.09 -7.84
C ARG A 53 -33.59 -34.23 -9.24
N PRO A 54 -33.70 -35.46 -9.78
CA PRO A 54 -34.26 -35.68 -11.12
C PRO A 54 -35.69 -35.17 -11.30
N ASP A 55 -36.48 -35.16 -10.22
CA ASP A 55 -37.91 -34.87 -10.20
C ASP A 55 -38.29 -33.74 -9.24
N SER A 56 -37.36 -33.24 -8.42
CA SER A 56 -37.62 -32.18 -7.46
C SER A 56 -36.44 -31.24 -7.17
N LEU A 57 -36.76 -30.05 -6.66
CA LEU A 57 -35.79 -29.13 -6.07
C LEU A 57 -35.93 -29.17 -4.55
N LEU A 58 -34.82 -29.40 -3.85
CA LEU A 58 -34.78 -29.37 -2.39
C LEU A 58 -34.29 -28.01 -1.91
N LEU A 59 -35.14 -27.30 -1.17
CA LEU A 59 -34.88 -25.96 -0.65
C LEU A 59 -34.85 -25.93 0.88
N LEU A 60 -34.01 -25.07 1.45
CA LEU A 60 -34.10 -24.66 2.84
C LEU A 60 -35.06 -23.47 2.92
N GLY A 61 -36.28 -23.71 3.39
CA GLY A 61 -37.30 -22.68 3.59
C GLY A 61 -37.04 -21.81 4.84
N PRO A 62 -37.85 -20.76 5.04
CA PRO A 62 -37.82 -19.97 6.27
C PRO A 62 -38.10 -20.85 7.50
N GLY A 63 -37.29 -20.72 8.54
CA GLY A 63 -37.34 -21.56 9.75
C GLY A 63 -36.58 -22.89 9.63
N GLU A 64 -35.59 -22.97 8.74
CA GLU A 64 -34.70 -24.14 8.58
C GLU A 64 -35.41 -25.46 8.23
N LYS A 65 -36.61 -25.35 7.65
CA LYS A 65 -37.37 -26.51 7.17
C LYS A 65 -37.00 -26.84 5.74
N ASP A 66 -36.67 -28.11 5.50
CA ASP A 66 -36.47 -28.64 4.16
C ASP A 66 -37.81 -28.73 3.41
N VAL A 67 -37.87 -28.11 2.23
CA VAL A 67 -39.03 -28.09 1.35
C VAL A 67 -38.63 -28.70 0.02
N SER A 68 -39.25 -29.82 -0.34
CA SER A 68 -39.09 -30.45 -1.65
C SER A 68 -40.22 -29.99 -2.57
N VAL A 69 -39.87 -29.39 -3.71
CA VAL A 69 -40.83 -28.93 -4.71
C VAL A 69 -40.67 -29.76 -5.98
N ALA A 70 -41.74 -30.44 -6.42
CA ALA A 70 -41.70 -31.25 -7.63
C ALA A 70 -41.52 -30.36 -8.88
N LEU A 71 -40.65 -30.78 -9.81
CA LEU A 71 -40.38 -30.04 -11.05
C LEU A 71 -41.65 -29.84 -11.90
N ALA A 72 -42.59 -30.79 -11.83
CA ALA A 72 -43.86 -30.73 -12.53
C ALA A 72 -44.77 -29.58 -12.06
N ASP A 73 -44.60 -29.10 -10.83
CA ASP A 73 -45.42 -28.05 -10.23
C ASP A 73 -44.81 -26.66 -10.43
N ILE A 74 -43.57 -26.59 -10.92
CA ILE A 74 -42.83 -25.34 -11.04
C ILE A 74 -43.18 -24.64 -12.36
N TRP A 75 -43.61 -23.39 -12.25
CA TRP A 75 -43.82 -22.50 -13.38
C TRP A 75 -42.56 -21.70 -13.73
N ARG A 76 -41.90 -21.14 -12.70
CA ARG A 76 -40.74 -20.26 -12.87
C ARG A 76 -39.76 -20.40 -11.71
N VAL A 77 -38.47 -20.41 -12.02
CA VAL A 77 -37.38 -20.32 -11.01
C VAL A 77 -36.62 -19.01 -11.21
N ARG A 78 -36.63 -18.15 -10.18
CA ARG A 78 -35.82 -16.93 -10.12
C ARG A 78 -34.68 -17.14 -9.14
N ILE A 79 -33.44 -16.95 -9.60
CA ILE A 79 -32.28 -16.95 -8.71
C ILE A 79 -32.19 -15.58 -8.06
N VAL A 80 -32.45 -15.52 -6.76
CA VAL A 80 -32.36 -14.31 -5.95
C VAL A 80 -30.91 -14.13 -5.53
N ARG A 81 -30.16 -13.34 -6.30
CA ARG A 81 -28.75 -13.11 -6.01
C ARG A 81 -28.66 -12.08 -4.88
N ARG A 82 -28.01 -12.42 -3.76
CA ARG A 82 -27.54 -11.38 -2.83
C ARG A 82 -26.55 -10.52 -3.61
N ALA A 83 -26.87 -9.23 -3.79
CA ALA A 83 -25.95 -8.30 -4.43
C ALA A 83 -24.61 -8.35 -3.69
N PRO A 84 -23.45 -8.39 -4.39
CA PRO A 84 -22.15 -8.25 -3.76
C PRO A 84 -21.90 -6.78 -3.37
N THR A 85 -22.88 -6.14 -2.73
CA THR A 85 -22.89 -4.72 -2.39
C THR A 85 -21.69 -4.35 -1.53
N GLY A 86 -21.29 -5.21 -0.59
CA GLY A 86 -20.15 -4.91 0.29
C GLY A 86 -18.79 -4.84 -0.43
N LEU A 87 -18.56 -5.67 -1.45
CA LEU A 87 -17.24 -5.78 -2.10
C LEU A 87 -17.00 -4.62 -3.06
N LEU A 88 -18.03 -4.21 -3.79
CA LEU A 88 -17.96 -3.07 -4.71
C LEU A 88 -17.94 -1.72 -3.98
N THR A 89 -18.64 -1.61 -2.86
CA THR A 89 -18.56 -0.43 -1.96
C THR A 89 -17.14 -0.28 -1.42
N LEU A 90 -16.51 -1.35 -0.95
CA LEU A 90 -15.15 -1.29 -0.41
C LEU A 90 -14.11 -0.97 -1.48
N SER A 91 -14.20 -1.58 -2.67
CA SER A 91 -13.28 -1.25 -3.78
C SER A 91 -13.45 0.19 -4.25
N GLY A 92 -14.68 0.69 -4.29
CA GLY A 92 -14.96 2.08 -4.62
C GLY A 92 -14.32 3.04 -3.61
N PHE A 93 -14.45 2.75 -2.31
CA PHE A 93 -13.86 3.54 -1.23
C PHE A 93 -12.32 3.56 -1.30
N LEU A 94 -11.70 2.41 -1.52
CA LEU A 94 -10.24 2.30 -1.56
C LEU A 94 -9.64 2.96 -2.80
N LEU A 95 -10.30 2.84 -3.96
CA LEU A 95 -9.82 3.46 -5.20
C LEU A 95 -9.90 4.99 -5.14
N SER A 96 -11.00 5.55 -4.62
CA SER A 96 -11.17 7.00 -4.55
C SER A 96 -10.33 7.65 -3.44
N SER A 97 -10.19 7.01 -2.29
CA SER A 97 -9.29 7.49 -1.23
C SER A 97 -7.82 7.44 -1.65
N GLY A 98 -7.41 6.39 -2.36
CA GLY A 98 -6.06 6.26 -2.91
C GLY A 98 -5.72 7.33 -3.94
N LEU A 99 -6.62 7.58 -4.90
CA LEU A 99 -6.38 8.61 -5.94
C LEU A 99 -6.30 10.02 -5.37
N VAL A 100 -7.17 10.38 -4.42
CA VAL A 100 -7.15 11.72 -3.82
C VAL A 100 -5.97 11.91 -2.86
N GLY A 101 -5.60 10.86 -2.12
CA GLY A 101 -4.37 10.88 -1.30
C GLY A 101 -3.09 11.05 -2.12
N MET A 102 -3.09 10.66 -3.40
CA MET A 102 -1.96 10.86 -4.32
C MET A 102 -1.95 12.25 -4.98
N SER A 103 -3.08 12.96 -5.04
CA SER A 103 -3.23 14.24 -5.73
C SER A 103 -3.19 15.49 -4.83
N THR A 104 -3.32 15.33 -3.51
CA THR A 104 -3.26 16.46 -2.58
C THR A 104 -1.84 16.67 -2.09
N GLU A 105 -1.32 17.90 -2.19
CA GLU A 105 -0.04 18.29 -1.59
C GLU A 105 -0.04 18.06 -0.06
N PRO A 106 1.07 17.56 0.51
CA PRO A 106 1.12 17.05 1.89
C PRO A 106 0.98 18.12 2.98
N ASP A 107 1.09 19.41 2.64
CA ASP A 107 1.14 20.50 3.62
C ASP A 107 -0.23 21.01 4.07
N ILE A 108 -1.33 20.47 3.54
CA ILE A 108 -2.67 20.90 3.91
C ILE A 108 -3.23 19.93 4.97
N GLU A 109 -3.47 20.43 6.19
CA GLU A 109 -4.19 19.71 7.27
C GLU A 109 -5.56 19.16 6.85
N PHE A 110 -6.07 19.51 5.66
CA PHE A 110 -7.29 19.00 5.05
C PHE A 110 -7.10 17.79 4.10
N GLY A 111 -5.88 17.38 3.77
CA GLY A 111 -5.61 16.30 2.81
C GLY A 111 -6.22 14.96 3.21
N TRP A 112 -6.15 14.61 4.51
CA TRP A 112 -6.78 13.39 5.03
C TRP A 112 -8.31 13.47 5.03
N ALA A 113 -8.89 14.65 5.29
CA ALA A 113 -10.33 14.87 5.20
C ALA A 113 -10.82 14.78 3.75
N GLY A 114 -10.04 15.27 2.79
CA GLY A 114 -10.26 15.10 1.36
C GLY A 114 -10.20 13.64 0.92
N ALA A 115 -9.17 12.89 1.33
CA ALA A 115 -9.03 11.46 1.02
C ALA A 115 -10.15 10.62 1.64
N ALA A 116 -10.57 10.93 2.88
CA ALA A 116 -11.70 10.29 3.54
C ALA A 116 -13.03 10.61 2.86
N GLY A 117 -13.27 11.89 2.51
CA GLY A 117 -14.46 12.34 1.80
C GLY A 117 -14.58 11.71 0.40
N ALA A 118 -13.47 11.68 -0.35
CA ALA A 118 -13.39 10.99 -1.63
C ALA A 118 -13.60 9.48 -1.47
N GLY A 119 -13.04 8.88 -0.42
CA GLY A 119 -13.31 7.50 -0.01
C GLY A 119 -14.81 7.24 0.11
N VAL A 120 -15.53 8.05 0.89
CA VAL A 120 -16.99 7.89 1.08
C VAL A 120 -17.72 8.01 -0.26
N LEU A 121 -17.38 9.00 -1.10
CA LEU A 121 -18.01 9.18 -2.41
C LEU A 121 -17.78 8.00 -3.35
N GLY A 122 -16.55 7.49 -3.43
CA GLY A 122 -16.25 6.29 -4.22
C GLY A 122 -16.91 5.04 -3.65
N GLY A 123 -17.03 4.95 -2.33
CA GLY A 123 -17.78 3.88 -1.66
C GLY A 123 -19.25 3.88 -2.06
N VAL A 124 -19.90 5.04 -2.02
CA VAL A 124 -21.29 5.22 -2.47
C VAL A 124 -21.43 4.89 -3.96
N ALA A 125 -20.52 5.37 -4.82
CA ALA A 125 -20.55 5.04 -6.25
C ALA A 125 -20.40 3.53 -6.51
N GLY A 126 -19.50 2.86 -5.78
CA GLY A 126 -19.32 1.41 -5.82
C GLY A 126 -20.57 0.66 -5.34
N LEU A 127 -21.26 1.19 -4.34
CA LEU A 127 -22.53 0.65 -3.82
C LEU A 127 -23.65 0.76 -4.86
N VAL A 128 -23.82 1.93 -5.49
CA VAL A 128 -24.80 2.18 -6.55
C VAL A 128 -24.52 1.29 -7.76
N TYR A 129 -23.27 1.21 -8.21
CA TYR A 129 -22.89 0.32 -9.32
C TYR A 129 -23.16 -1.15 -8.98
N GLY A 130 -22.89 -1.56 -7.73
CA GLY A 130 -23.20 -2.91 -7.25
C GLY A 130 -24.69 -3.23 -7.23
N MET A 131 -25.55 -2.25 -6.92
CA MET A 131 -27.00 -2.39 -6.98
C MET A 131 -27.52 -2.48 -8.41
N VAL A 132 -26.97 -1.70 -9.35
CA VAL A 132 -27.39 -1.71 -10.76
C VAL A 132 -26.90 -2.96 -11.51
N SER A 133 -25.71 -3.45 -11.18
CA SER A 133 -25.11 -4.66 -11.77
C SER A 133 -25.79 -5.95 -11.31
N SER A 134 -26.50 -5.94 -10.16
CA SER A 134 -27.28 -7.08 -9.69
C SER A 134 -28.67 -7.14 -10.35
N LYS A 135 -28.74 -7.23 -11.69
CA LYS A 135 -29.99 -7.65 -12.33
C LYS A 135 -30.25 -9.13 -12.02
N ASP A 136 -31.41 -9.38 -11.43
CA ASP A 136 -31.88 -10.74 -11.18
C ASP A 136 -31.99 -11.51 -12.48
N ARG A 137 -31.41 -12.71 -12.51
CA ARG A 137 -31.55 -13.62 -13.64
C ARG A 137 -32.75 -14.52 -13.39
N SER A 138 -33.83 -14.27 -14.11
CA SER A 138 -34.93 -15.23 -14.27
C SER A 138 -34.51 -16.29 -15.28
N LEU A 139 -34.65 -17.57 -14.93
CA LEU A 139 -34.70 -18.62 -15.94
C LEU A 139 -36.11 -18.58 -16.57
N SER A 140 -36.20 -18.74 -17.89
CA SER A 140 -37.46 -18.69 -18.65
C SER A 140 -38.49 -19.70 -18.14
N SER A 141 -39.77 -19.47 -18.46
CA SER A 141 -40.91 -20.31 -18.03
C SER A 141 -40.68 -21.78 -18.38
N TRP A 142 -40.80 -22.67 -17.39
CA TRP A 142 -40.81 -24.11 -17.62
C TRP A 142 -42.17 -24.52 -18.18
N GLY A 143 -42.24 -24.66 -19.50
CA GLY A 143 -43.39 -25.15 -20.24
C GLY A 143 -43.61 -26.66 -20.09
N GLY A 144 -43.65 -27.18 -18.86
CA GLY A 144 -43.90 -28.59 -18.59
C GLY A 144 -42.65 -29.44 -18.31
N PRO A 145 -42.83 -30.67 -17.78
CA PRO A 145 -41.72 -31.49 -17.24
C PRO A 145 -40.68 -31.89 -18.29
N ALA A 146 -41.07 -31.93 -19.57
CA ALA A 146 -40.18 -32.25 -20.69
C ALA A 146 -39.36 -31.05 -21.20
N ASP A 147 -39.78 -29.82 -20.87
CA ASP A 147 -39.24 -28.57 -21.42
C ASP A 147 -38.26 -27.87 -20.46
N ALA A 148 -38.02 -28.42 -19.27
CA ALA A 148 -36.89 -28.04 -18.44
C ALA A 148 -35.61 -28.42 -19.20
N SER A 149 -35.10 -27.48 -20.00
CA SER A 149 -33.83 -27.60 -20.71
C SER A 149 -32.80 -28.17 -19.74
N ARG A 150 -32.22 -29.34 -20.05
CA ARG A 150 -31.18 -29.98 -19.22
C ARG A 150 -30.12 -28.98 -18.76
N ARG A 151 -29.84 -27.96 -19.58
CA ARG A 151 -28.93 -26.84 -19.27
C ARG A 151 -29.34 -26.04 -18.03
N ASP A 152 -30.63 -25.77 -17.83
CA ASP A 152 -31.13 -25.02 -16.68
C ASP A 152 -31.05 -25.85 -15.39
N LEU A 153 -31.37 -27.14 -15.46
CA LEU A 153 -31.21 -28.06 -14.34
C LEU A 153 -29.74 -28.25 -13.97
N ASP A 154 -28.85 -28.42 -14.96
CA ASP A 154 -27.40 -28.50 -14.74
C ASP A 154 -26.86 -27.21 -14.12
N ARG A 155 -27.39 -26.06 -14.55
CA ARG A 155 -27.04 -24.75 -13.98
C ARG A 155 -27.51 -24.62 -12.53
N LEU A 156 -28.75 -25.00 -12.23
CA LEU A 156 -29.26 -25.01 -10.85
C LEU A 156 -28.48 -26.00 -9.99
N LYS A 157 -28.10 -27.15 -10.54
CA LYS A 157 -27.27 -28.16 -9.87
C LYS A 157 -25.93 -27.56 -9.49
N GLY A 158 -25.23 -26.86 -10.39
CA GLY A 158 -24.00 -26.14 -10.06
C GLY A 158 -24.16 -25.03 -9.01
N LEU A 159 -25.37 -24.53 -8.80
CA LEU A 159 -25.69 -23.51 -7.79
C LEU A 159 -26.16 -24.09 -6.45
N SER A 160 -26.40 -25.40 -6.35
CA SER A 160 -26.87 -26.05 -5.13
C SER A 160 -25.78 -26.16 -4.06
N ARG A 161 -26.19 -26.21 -2.78
CA ARG A 161 -25.28 -26.49 -1.65
C ARG A 161 -24.52 -27.79 -1.88
N GLU A 162 -25.21 -28.87 -2.28
CA GLU A 162 -24.63 -30.20 -2.49
C GLU A 162 -23.56 -30.21 -3.59
N SER A 163 -23.81 -29.60 -4.75
CA SER A 163 -22.82 -29.56 -5.83
C SER A 163 -21.60 -28.72 -5.46
N ARG A 164 -21.79 -27.65 -4.67
CA ARG A 164 -20.69 -26.82 -4.17
C ARG A 164 -19.85 -27.51 -3.10
N LEU A 165 -20.42 -28.49 -2.40
CA LEU A 165 -19.71 -29.38 -1.49
C LEU A 165 -18.95 -30.46 -2.27
N ARG A 166 -19.56 -31.06 -3.30
CA ARG A 166 -18.94 -32.15 -4.10
C ARG A 166 -17.90 -31.67 -5.12
N GLY A 167 -18.08 -30.51 -5.74
CA GLY A 167 -17.27 -29.99 -6.85
C GLY A 167 -15.82 -29.63 -6.49
N ARG A 168 -15.31 -30.02 -5.33
CA ARG A 168 -13.92 -29.75 -4.92
C ARG A 168 -13.06 -30.98 -4.65
N SER A 169 -13.60 -32.20 -4.77
CA SER A 169 -12.78 -33.42 -4.70
C SER A 169 -11.89 -33.61 -5.93
N GLY A 170 -12.30 -33.08 -7.10
CA GLY A 170 -11.52 -33.15 -8.34
C GLY A 170 -10.88 -31.81 -8.69
N SER A 171 -9.57 -31.67 -8.48
CA SER A 171 -8.63 -30.94 -9.35
C SER A 171 -9.14 -29.67 -10.07
N ALA A 172 -9.69 -28.69 -9.36
CA ALA A 172 -9.63 -27.33 -9.87
C ALA A 172 -8.17 -26.92 -9.76
N ALA A 173 -7.50 -26.71 -10.89
CA ALA A 173 -6.15 -26.15 -10.98
C ALA A 173 -6.11 -24.93 -10.05
N ARG A 174 -5.56 -25.13 -8.85
CA ARG A 174 -5.49 -24.08 -7.86
C ARG A 174 -4.52 -23.08 -8.45
N SER A 175 -5.04 -21.94 -8.85
CA SER A 175 -4.29 -20.70 -8.97
C SER A 175 -3.13 -20.71 -7.97
N ARG A 176 -1.90 -20.72 -8.49
CA ARG A 176 -0.69 -20.68 -7.67
C ARG A 176 -0.05 -19.30 -7.67
N PHE A 177 -0.47 -18.41 -8.55
CA PHE A 177 0.08 -17.08 -8.63
C PHE A 177 -0.74 -16.10 -7.80
N ARG A 178 -0.04 -15.18 -7.16
CA ARG A 178 -0.61 -14.07 -6.40
C ARG A 178 -0.01 -12.78 -6.90
N ILE A 179 -0.82 -11.78 -7.20
CA ILE A 179 -0.37 -10.41 -7.43
C ILE A 179 -0.88 -9.56 -6.29
N ALA A 180 -0.02 -8.80 -5.64
CA ALA A 180 -0.41 -7.89 -4.57
C ALA A 180 0.21 -6.51 -4.76
N LEU A 181 -0.52 -5.49 -4.33
CA LEU A 181 -0.06 -4.11 -4.27
C LEU A 181 -0.18 -3.68 -2.80
N ALA A 182 0.90 -3.17 -2.21
CA ALA A 182 0.92 -2.84 -0.79
C ALA A 182 1.36 -1.40 -0.52
N THR A 183 0.59 -0.55 0.14
CA THR A 183 1.06 0.80 0.52
C THR A 183 2.15 0.72 1.58
N THR A 184 3.14 1.60 1.56
CA THR A 184 4.20 1.62 2.58
C THR A 184 4.20 2.94 3.33
N MET A 185 4.00 2.83 4.64
CA MET A 185 4.23 3.88 5.62
C MET A 185 5.40 3.43 6.50
N GLY A 186 6.36 4.30 6.77
CA GLY A 186 7.48 3.97 7.65
C GLY A 186 8.27 5.22 8.03
N PRO A 187 8.85 5.27 9.24
CA PRO A 187 9.72 6.37 9.60
C PRO A 187 11.01 6.23 8.80
N PHE A 188 11.29 7.21 7.95
CA PHE A 188 12.65 7.48 7.50
C PHE A 188 13.38 8.13 8.68
N VAL A 189 14.38 7.45 9.22
CA VAL A 189 15.29 8.06 10.19
C VAL A 189 16.48 8.55 9.38
N GLY A 190 16.35 9.78 8.88
CA GLY A 190 17.50 10.50 8.39
C GLY A 190 18.40 10.88 9.56
N GLU A 191 19.67 10.50 9.53
CA GLU A 191 20.63 10.99 10.50
C GLU A 191 20.90 12.48 10.28
N ARG A 192 21.11 13.20 11.39
CA ARG A 192 21.64 14.57 11.37
C ARG A 192 23.15 14.47 11.32
N TYR A 193 23.76 14.84 10.19
CA TYR A 193 25.21 15.01 10.11
C TYR A 193 25.66 16.08 11.10
N ARG A 194 26.87 15.94 11.63
CA ARG A 194 27.48 16.98 12.46
C ARG A 194 28.08 18.06 11.54
N PRO A 195 27.88 19.35 11.83
CA PRO A 195 28.46 20.46 11.05
C PRO A 195 29.98 20.41 10.86
N LEU A 196 30.68 19.73 11.77
CA LEU A 196 32.14 19.69 11.85
C LEU A 196 32.83 18.86 10.76
N GLU A 197 32.09 18.11 9.95
CA GLU A 197 32.68 17.20 8.96
C GLU A 197 32.77 17.79 7.55
N ALA A 198 32.07 18.89 7.28
CA ALA A 198 32.19 19.61 6.01
C ALA A 198 33.38 20.58 6.07
N THR A 199 34.27 20.51 5.07
CA THR A 199 35.40 21.45 4.98
C THR A 199 35.12 22.51 3.92
N TRP A 200 35.46 23.74 4.24
CA TRP A 200 35.20 24.92 3.42
C TRP A 200 36.49 25.70 3.26
N ARG A 201 36.79 26.12 2.03
CA ARG A 201 37.99 26.87 1.70
C ARG A 201 37.67 27.91 0.64
N PHE A 202 38.24 29.09 0.77
CA PHE A 202 38.30 30.01 -0.36
C PHE A 202 39.28 29.44 -1.39
N THR A 203 38.95 29.54 -2.68
CA THR A 203 39.88 29.13 -3.74
C THR A 203 40.97 30.17 -3.97
N GLU A 204 40.70 31.42 -3.58
CA GLU A 204 41.68 32.50 -3.53
C GLU A 204 42.41 32.45 -2.19
N ASP A 205 43.70 32.75 -2.19
CA ASP A 205 44.45 32.93 -0.94
C ASP A 205 43.85 34.12 -0.18
N PRO A 206 43.22 33.89 1.00
CA PRO A 206 42.72 35.00 1.79
C PRO A 206 43.91 35.84 2.30
N PRO A 207 43.71 37.12 2.64
CA PRO A 207 44.68 37.89 3.43
C PRO A 207 45.22 37.04 4.59
N PRO A 208 46.52 37.12 4.95
CA PRO A 208 47.16 36.21 5.91
C PRO A 208 46.49 36.15 7.30
N GLU A 209 45.71 37.17 7.65
CA GLU A 209 45.04 37.32 8.94
C GLU A 209 43.55 36.89 8.90
N GLU A 210 43.00 36.62 7.71
CA GLU A 210 41.58 36.30 7.53
C GLU A 210 41.34 34.81 7.78
N ALA A 211 40.42 34.52 8.70
CA ALA A 211 40.10 33.14 9.07
C ALA A 211 39.38 32.44 7.91
N LEU A 212 39.69 31.16 7.71
CA LEU A 212 38.95 30.31 6.78
C LEU A 212 37.46 30.25 7.16
N PRO A 213 36.57 30.10 6.17
CA PRO A 213 35.13 30.02 6.43
C PRO A 213 34.82 28.83 7.33
N GLN A 214 34.06 29.07 8.39
CA GLN A 214 33.60 28.08 9.36
C GLN A 214 32.12 27.80 9.15
N VAL A 215 31.68 26.58 9.43
CA VAL A 215 30.26 26.19 9.35
C VAL A 215 29.67 26.20 10.73
N SER A 216 28.69 27.08 10.97
CA SER A 216 27.98 27.08 12.26
C SER A 216 26.99 25.93 12.36
N GLU A 217 26.30 25.62 11.26
CA GLU A 217 25.23 24.62 11.22
C GLU A 217 25.21 23.87 9.89
N TYR A 218 25.01 22.56 9.98
CA TYR A 218 24.68 21.67 8.88
C TYR A 218 23.49 20.84 9.35
N TYR A 219 22.37 20.92 8.65
CA TYR A 219 21.25 20.02 8.89
C TYR A 219 20.68 19.50 7.58
N LEU A 220 20.43 18.19 7.59
CA LEU A 220 19.71 17.51 6.53
C LEU A 220 18.24 17.39 6.93
N ASN A 221 17.39 18.21 6.32
CA ASN A 221 15.95 18.12 6.54
C ASN A 221 15.34 17.16 5.53
N TYR A 222 14.65 16.14 6.04
CA TYR A 222 13.82 15.25 5.25
C TYR A 222 12.37 15.68 5.42
N ALA A 223 11.63 15.83 4.33
CA ALA A 223 10.16 15.85 4.39
C ALA A 223 9.69 14.39 4.44
N PRO A 224 9.22 13.85 5.59
CA PRO A 224 8.77 12.48 5.64
C PRO A 224 7.49 12.37 4.80
N GLU A 225 7.58 11.73 3.63
CA GLU A 225 6.37 11.36 2.92
C GLU A 225 5.61 10.33 3.76
N LEU A 226 4.37 10.67 4.11
CA LEU A 226 3.50 9.84 4.95
C LEU A 226 3.12 8.51 4.24
N ALA A 227 3.25 8.44 2.91
CA ALA A 227 2.99 7.23 2.13
C ALA A 227 3.77 7.21 0.81
N SER A 228 4.59 6.18 0.61
CA SER A 228 5.19 5.86 -0.70
C SER A 228 4.21 5.02 -1.52
N PRO A 229 4.17 5.18 -2.86
CA PRO A 229 3.47 4.25 -3.73
C PRO A 229 3.94 2.82 -3.47
N ALA A 230 2.99 1.93 -3.72
CA ALA A 230 2.97 0.61 -3.16
C ALA A 230 3.93 -0.37 -3.88
N PRO A 231 4.83 -1.11 -3.19
CA PRO A 231 5.49 -2.25 -3.80
C PRO A 231 4.47 -3.21 -4.44
N LEU A 232 4.79 -3.60 -5.67
CA LEU A 232 4.11 -4.67 -6.39
C LEU A 232 4.78 -5.98 -6.01
N SER A 233 4.00 -6.98 -5.60
CA SER A 233 4.53 -8.31 -5.33
C SER A 233 3.87 -9.38 -6.19
N LEU A 234 4.69 -10.29 -6.71
CA LEU A 234 4.30 -11.48 -7.43
C LEU A 234 4.72 -12.70 -6.61
N GLY A 235 3.74 -13.39 -6.04
CA GLY A 235 3.92 -14.63 -5.28
C GLY A 235 3.60 -15.87 -6.11
N TYR A 236 4.36 -16.93 -5.91
CA TYR A 236 4.04 -18.30 -6.36
C TYR A 236 3.90 -19.21 -5.14
N GLU A 237 2.76 -19.87 -5.02
CA GLU A 237 2.42 -20.78 -3.92
C GLU A 237 2.91 -22.20 -4.23
N TRP A 238 3.98 -22.61 -3.57
CA TRP A 238 4.57 -23.94 -3.72
C TRP A 238 3.66 -24.98 -3.07
N THR A 239 3.16 -24.62 -1.89
CA THR A 239 2.19 -25.37 -1.10
C THR A 239 1.16 -24.39 -0.56
N GLU A 240 0.14 -24.87 0.18
CA GLU A 240 -0.79 -23.96 0.87
C GLU A 240 -0.07 -23.03 1.87
N ARG A 241 1.08 -23.45 2.39
CA ARG A 241 1.82 -22.74 3.46
C ARG A 241 3.08 -22.03 3.00
N TRP A 242 3.63 -22.36 1.84
CA TRP A 242 4.91 -21.80 1.37
C TRP A 242 4.71 -21.02 0.08
N VAL A 243 5.23 -19.80 0.08
CA VAL A 243 5.15 -18.86 -1.05
C VAL A 243 6.54 -18.34 -1.36
N SER A 244 6.99 -18.44 -2.60
CA SER A 244 8.11 -17.61 -3.08
C SER A 244 7.57 -16.31 -3.63
N GLU A 245 8.21 -15.19 -3.36
CA GLU A 245 7.72 -13.89 -3.80
C GLU A 245 8.83 -13.04 -4.39
N ILE A 246 8.49 -12.32 -5.45
CA ILE A 246 9.28 -11.22 -6.00
C ILE A 246 8.53 -9.94 -5.66
N GLU A 247 9.21 -8.99 -5.02
CA GLU A 247 8.69 -7.69 -4.67
C GLU A 247 9.47 -6.61 -5.43
N LEU A 248 8.74 -5.69 -6.05
CA LEU A 248 9.25 -4.63 -6.90
C LEU A 248 8.77 -3.28 -6.36
N SER A 249 9.69 -2.34 -6.17
CA SER A 249 9.37 -0.93 -5.96
C SER A 249 10.18 -0.13 -6.98
N LEU A 250 9.47 0.38 -7.99
CA LEU A 250 10.05 1.09 -9.15
C LEU A 250 9.63 2.57 -9.21
N TRP A 251 8.98 3.04 -8.14
CA TRP A 251 8.47 4.39 -7.98
C TRP A 251 8.67 4.87 -6.55
N GLY A 252 9.72 4.42 -5.87
CA GLY A 252 10.07 5.04 -4.59
C GLY A 252 10.24 6.52 -4.86
N ARG A 253 9.29 7.35 -4.41
CA ARG A 253 9.34 8.79 -4.68
C ARG A 253 10.67 9.30 -4.17
N ASP A 254 11.27 10.19 -4.94
CA ASP A 254 12.49 10.85 -4.55
C ASP A 254 12.23 11.58 -3.23
N MET A 255 13.00 11.22 -2.21
CA MET A 255 12.99 11.99 -0.98
C MET A 255 13.71 13.31 -1.25
N GLU A 256 13.05 14.43 -1.01
CA GLU A 256 13.75 15.70 -0.93
C GLU A 256 14.47 15.78 0.42
N ALA A 257 15.80 15.77 0.35
CA ALA A 257 16.67 16.10 1.45
C ALA A 257 17.27 17.48 1.17
N ARG A 258 17.24 18.39 2.15
CA ARG A 258 17.90 19.70 2.03
C ARG A 258 19.11 19.74 2.94
N ALA A 259 20.30 19.82 2.37
CA ALA A 259 21.52 20.11 3.10
C ALA A 259 21.67 21.62 3.22
N ASN A 260 21.26 22.16 4.37
CA ASN A 260 21.38 23.59 4.65
C ASN A 260 22.66 23.84 5.42
N THR A 261 23.46 24.77 4.93
CA THR A 261 24.70 25.20 5.58
C THR A 261 24.77 26.71 5.68
N TYR A 262 25.42 27.16 6.76
CA TYR A 262 25.59 28.57 7.07
C TYR A 262 27.10 28.86 7.25
N PRO A 263 27.89 28.86 6.16
CA PRO A 263 29.29 29.23 6.25
C PRO A 263 29.41 30.71 6.65
N PHE A 264 30.34 31.02 7.55
CA PHE A 264 30.65 32.38 7.95
C PHE A 264 32.15 32.58 8.09
N PHE A 265 32.60 33.82 7.97
CA PHE A 265 33.98 34.23 8.24
C PHE A 265 34.01 35.62 8.86
N ILE A 266 35.15 36.00 9.45
CA ILE A 266 35.37 37.35 9.98
C ILE A 266 36.33 38.07 9.04
N SER A 267 35.86 39.14 8.40
CA SER A 267 36.68 39.95 7.49
C SER A 267 37.72 40.74 8.28
N THR A 268 38.96 40.75 7.82
CA THR A 268 40.04 41.54 8.44
C THR A 268 39.99 43.02 8.07
N THR A 269 39.23 43.38 7.05
CA THR A 269 39.17 44.76 6.55
C THR A 269 38.30 45.64 7.45
N ASP A 270 37.20 45.08 7.94
CA ASP A 270 36.16 45.80 8.71
C ASP A 270 35.80 45.11 10.03
N TYR A 271 36.41 43.96 10.35
CA TYR A 271 36.16 43.15 11.54
C TYR A 271 34.70 42.70 11.70
N ARG A 272 33.93 42.64 10.60
CA ARG A 272 32.55 42.19 10.60
C ARG A 272 32.45 40.70 10.30
N THR A 273 31.38 40.06 10.80
CA THR A 273 31.08 38.65 10.50
C THR A 273 30.17 38.56 9.29
N TYR A 274 30.66 37.92 8.24
CA TYR A 274 29.92 37.69 7.01
C TYR A 274 29.43 36.24 6.96
N GLN A 275 28.18 36.01 6.59
CA GLN A 275 27.55 34.70 6.50
C GLN A 275 26.86 34.54 5.15
N ALA A 276 26.95 33.34 4.56
CA ALA A 276 26.13 32.95 3.43
C ALA A 276 25.14 31.85 3.85
N TYR A 277 24.05 31.71 3.10
CA TYR A 277 23.12 30.59 3.22
C TYR A 277 23.23 29.72 1.97
N VAL A 278 23.56 28.45 2.16
CA VAL A 278 23.66 27.47 1.08
C VAL A 278 22.65 26.36 1.34
N SER A 279 21.76 26.12 0.38
CA SER A 279 20.74 25.09 0.46
C SER A 279 20.88 24.14 -0.71
N ASP A 280 21.60 23.04 -0.51
CA ASP A 280 21.69 22.00 -1.52
C ASP A 280 20.47 21.08 -1.40
N ARG A 281 19.58 21.17 -2.38
CA ARG A 281 18.48 20.21 -2.52
C ARG A 281 19.02 18.95 -3.18
N LEU A 282 18.82 17.83 -2.49
CA LEU A 282 19.20 16.51 -2.93
C LEU A 282 17.95 15.63 -3.00
N ARG A 283 17.63 15.15 -4.20
CA ARG A 283 16.63 14.13 -4.44
C ARG A 283 17.26 12.77 -4.24
N VAL A 284 16.75 12.00 -3.28
CA VAL A 284 17.25 10.66 -2.99
C VAL A 284 16.20 9.63 -3.38
N GLY A 285 16.44 8.96 -4.50
CA GLY A 285 15.59 7.90 -5.02
C GLY A 285 15.99 6.53 -4.49
N TYR A 286 15.01 5.66 -4.25
CA TYR A 286 15.23 4.29 -3.76
C TYR A 286 14.31 3.29 -4.49
N ASP A 287 14.91 2.53 -5.39
CA ASP A 287 14.25 1.45 -6.13
C ASP A 287 14.79 0.10 -5.66
N TYR A 288 13.98 -0.96 -5.72
CA TYR A 288 14.48 -2.30 -5.37
C TYR A 288 13.75 -3.45 -6.06
N VAL A 289 14.45 -4.58 -6.15
CA VAL A 289 13.87 -5.89 -6.42
C VAL A 289 14.28 -6.84 -5.29
N LEU A 290 13.30 -7.34 -4.55
CA LEU A 290 13.54 -8.34 -3.50
C LEU A 290 12.95 -9.67 -3.92
N VAL A 291 13.69 -10.76 -3.66
CA VAL A 291 13.20 -12.13 -3.80
C VAL A 291 13.18 -12.77 -2.43
N GLY A 292 12.11 -13.47 -2.11
CA GLY A 292 11.92 -14.01 -0.77
C GLY A 292 11.05 -15.24 -0.68
N LEU A 293 10.94 -15.72 0.56
CA LEU A 293 10.09 -16.83 0.97
C LEU A 293 9.19 -16.38 2.10
N ALA A 294 7.95 -16.84 2.07
CA ALA A 294 6.98 -16.61 3.12
C ALA A 294 6.29 -17.90 3.54
N TYR A 295 6.14 -18.05 4.86
CA TYR A 295 5.42 -19.12 5.52
C TYR A 295 4.06 -18.63 6.02
N ARG A 296 3.00 -19.41 5.78
CA ARG A 296 1.65 -19.12 6.23
C ARG A 296 1.23 -20.11 7.33
N PRO A 297 1.37 -19.75 8.62
CA PRO A 297 0.87 -20.61 9.70
C PRO A 297 -0.65 -20.79 9.63
N THR A 298 -1.37 -19.76 9.15
CA THR A 298 -2.81 -19.79 8.95
C THR A 298 -3.10 -19.64 7.46
N VAL A 299 -3.71 -20.66 6.88
CA VAL A 299 -4.13 -20.67 5.48
C VAL A 299 -5.64 -20.52 5.37
N PRO A 300 -6.16 -19.83 4.33
CA PRO A 300 -7.59 -19.77 4.10
C PRO A 300 -8.15 -21.17 3.89
N SER A 301 -9.14 -21.54 4.69
CA SER A 301 -9.78 -22.85 4.65
C SER A 301 -11.30 -22.70 4.66
N LEU A 302 -12.04 -23.81 4.61
CA LEU A 302 -13.50 -23.76 4.68
C LEU A 302 -13.91 -23.15 6.04
N GLY A 303 -14.48 -21.95 6.00
CA GLY A 303 -14.86 -21.20 7.20
C GLY A 303 -13.79 -20.30 7.83
N ARG A 304 -12.55 -20.32 7.31
CA ARG A 304 -11.50 -19.35 7.66
C ARG A 304 -11.13 -18.53 6.43
N ARG A 305 -11.52 -17.25 6.45
CA ARG A 305 -11.21 -16.29 5.38
C ARG A 305 -9.92 -15.53 5.61
N ALA A 306 -9.23 -15.76 6.70
CA ALA A 306 -7.98 -15.08 7.02
C ALA A 306 -6.76 -15.93 6.64
N ALA A 307 -5.70 -15.28 6.16
CA ALA A 307 -4.36 -15.81 6.12
C ALA A 307 -3.44 -14.97 7.01
N VAL A 308 -2.49 -15.63 7.67
CA VAL A 308 -1.36 -14.96 8.32
C VAL A 308 -0.12 -15.43 7.59
N GLU A 309 0.77 -14.50 7.26
CA GLU A 309 2.00 -14.73 6.52
C GLU A 309 3.17 -14.11 7.25
N ILE A 310 4.29 -14.81 7.32
CA ILE A 310 5.57 -14.31 7.83
C ILE A 310 6.62 -14.63 6.76
N GLY A 311 7.41 -13.65 6.35
CA GLY A 311 8.38 -13.85 5.28
C GLY A 311 9.64 -13.02 5.42
N ILE A 312 10.66 -13.46 4.71
CA ILE A 312 11.93 -12.78 4.54
C ILE A 312 12.23 -12.66 3.05
N SER A 313 12.72 -11.51 2.63
CA SER A 313 13.15 -11.25 1.26
C SER A 313 14.45 -10.46 1.24
N ALA A 314 15.24 -10.66 0.20
CA ALA A 314 16.51 -9.97 0.00
C ALA A 314 16.76 -9.73 -1.49
N GLY A 315 17.55 -8.73 -1.82
CA GLY A 315 17.91 -8.44 -3.20
C GLY A 315 18.61 -7.10 -3.35
N PRO A 316 18.88 -6.68 -4.59
CA PRO A 316 19.48 -5.38 -4.87
C PRO A 316 18.46 -4.24 -4.66
N ALA A 317 18.96 -3.16 -4.10
CA ALA A 317 18.35 -1.83 -4.18
C ALA A 317 19.27 -0.88 -4.95
N TRP A 318 18.67 0.01 -5.73
CA TRP A 318 19.35 1.09 -6.43
C TRP A 318 19.02 2.39 -5.73
N VAL A 319 20.06 3.03 -5.22
CA VAL A 319 19.98 4.33 -4.58
C VAL A 319 20.52 5.36 -5.55
N LYS A 320 19.76 6.43 -5.75
CA LYS A 320 20.15 7.60 -6.55
C LYS A 320 20.21 8.80 -5.63
N ALA A 321 21.23 9.62 -5.76
CA ALA A 321 21.38 10.90 -5.10
C ALA A 321 21.57 11.95 -6.19
N GLU A 322 20.50 12.66 -6.51
CA GLU A 322 20.41 13.62 -7.62
C GLU A 322 20.25 15.02 -7.04
N PRO A 323 21.24 15.90 -7.18
CA PRO A 323 21.11 17.28 -6.73
C PRO A 323 20.23 18.07 -7.70
N ASP A 324 19.44 19.02 -7.18
CA ASP A 324 18.68 19.95 -8.05
C ASP A 324 19.62 20.91 -8.79
N GLU A 325 20.79 21.20 -8.20
CA GLU A 325 21.81 22.06 -8.78
C GLU A 325 22.93 21.25 -9.45
N PRO A 326 23.43 21.67 -10.63
CA PRO A 326 24.44 20.93 -11.40
C PRO A 326 25.83 20.92 -10.74
N ALA A 327 26.02 21.64 -9.63
CA ALA A 327 27.32 21.75 -8.96
C ALA A 327 27.77 20.42 -8.32
N ILE A 328 26.84 19.59 -7.87
CA ILE A 328 27.13 18.27 -7.31
C ILE A 328 26.83 17.24 -8.43
N PRO A 329 27.69 16.24 -8.67
CA PRO A 329 27.38 15.19 -9.64
C PRO A 329 26.26 14.29 -9.11
N ALA A 330 25.35 13.88 -10.00
CA ALA A 330 24.39 12.83 -9.68
C ALA A 330 25.11 11.50 -9.45
N GLU A 331 24.78 10.83 -8.35
CA GLU A 331 25.40 9.56 -7.98
C GLU A 331 24.37 8.44 -7.92
N LYS A 332 24.79 7.25 -8.33
CA LYS A 332 23.97 6.04 -8.26
C LYS A 332 24.77 4.90 -7.69
N LYS A 333 24.19 4.19 -6.73
CA LYS A 333 24.80 3.03 -6.08
C LYS A 333 23.83 1.86 -6.06
N THR A 334 24.35 0.64 -6.20
CA THR A 334 23.59 -0.58 -5.93
C THR A 334 24.02 -1.12 -4.57
N VAL A 335 23.06 -1.37 -3.69
CA VAL A 335 23.29 -1.81 -2.31
C VAL A 335 22.41 -3.03 -1.98
N PRO A 336 22.82 -3.89 -1.03
CA PRO A 336 21.95 -4.97 -0.59
C PRO A 336 20.78 -4.42 0.23
N ALA A 337 19.59 -4.97 0.01
CA ALA A 337 18.41 -4.70 0.79
C ALA A 337 17.81 -6.01 1.32
N VAL A 338 17.36 -5.98 2.58
CA VAL A 338 16.73 -7.11 3.25
C VAL A 338 15.43 -6.65 3.89
N ARG A 339 14.43 -7.53 3.92
CA ARG A 339 13.14 -7.25 4.53
C ARG A 339 12.63 -8.47 5.26
N ILE A 340 12.18 -8.26 6.50
CA ILE A 340 11.38 -9.22 7.26
C ILE A 340 9.98 -8.63 7.38
N ARG A 341 8.94 -9.46 7.18
CA ARG A 341 7.55 -8.98 7.23
C ARG A 341 6.60 -10.00 7.82
N ALA A 342 5.51 -9.50 8.37
CA ALA A 342 4.31 -10.23 8.69
C ALA A 342 3.10 -9.57 8.02
N ALA A 343 2.15 -10.37 7.55
CA ALA A 343 0.92 -9.88 6.95
C ALA A 343 -0.29 -10.67 7.45
N TYR A 344 -1.43 -9.98 7.53
CA TYR A 344 -2.74 -10.55 7.74
C TYR A 344 -3.60 -10.22 6.52
N ASP A 345 -4.10 -11.23 5.82
CA ASP A 345 -5.00 -11.03 4.67
C ASP A 345 -6.39 -11.58 4.97
N HIS A 346 -7.41 -10.79 4.68
CA HIS A 346 -8.79 -11.21 4.63
C HIS A 346 -9.24 -11.48 3.18
N TYR A 347 -9.55 -12.73 2.87
CA TYR A 347 -10.05 -13.18 1.58
C TYR A 347 -11.57 -13.01 1.50
N PHE A 348 -12.02 -12.02 0.74
CA PHE A 348 -13.47 -11.86 0.45
C PHE A 348 -13.97 -12.90 -0.54
N THR A 349 -13.09 -13.33 -1.45
CA THR A 349 -13.32 -14.45 -2.36
C THR A 349 -12.08 -15.35 -2.37
N PRO A 350 -12.15 -16.57 -2.90
CA PRO A 350 -10.96 -17.41 -3.05
C PRO A 350 -9.82 -16.76 -3.87
N SER A 351 -10.14 -15.74 -4.67
CA SER A 351 -9.22 -15.07 -5.59
C SER A 351 -8.91 -13.63 -5.22
N PHE A 352 -9.53 -13.05 -4.20
CA PHE A 352 -9.36 -11.62 -3.86
C PHE A 352 -9.25 -11.44 -2.35
N PHE A 353 -8.23 -10.70 -1.93
CA PHE A 353 -7.98 -10.39 -0.53
C PHE A 353 -7.60 -8.92 -0.31
N LEU A 354 -7.89 -8.44 0.89
CA LEU A 354 -7.38 -7.20 1.46
C LEU A 354 -6.72 -7.52 2.78
N GLY A 355 -5.55 -6.95 3.03
CA GLY A 355 -4.76 -7.22 4.20
C GLY A 355 -4.05 -6.00 4.74
N VAL A 356 -3.42 -6.21 5.89
CA VAL A 356 -2.47 -5.31 6.50
C VAL A 356 -1.14 -6.04 6.59
N TYR A 357 -0.04 -5.31 6.51
CA TYR A 357 1.27 -5.87 6.78
C TYR A 357 2.09 -4.93 7.66
N GLY A 358 3.07 -5.52 8.35
CA GLY A 358 4.09 -4.83 9.10
C GLY A 358 5.42 -5.55 8.91
N GLY A 359 6.54 -4.88 9.10
CA GLY A 359 7.85 -5.47 8.91
C GLY A 359 8.98 -4.52 9.24
N TYR A 360 10.19 -5.01 9.03
CA TYR A 360 11.41 -4.22 9.11
C TYR A 360 12.16 -4.39 7.80
N ARG A 361 12.57 -3.27 7.21
CA ARG A 361 13.47 -3.23 6.06
C ARG A 361 14.83 -2.76 6.55
N TYR A 362 15.90 -3.30 5.96
CA TYR A 362 17.27 -2.84 6.14
C TYR A 362 17.87 -2.58 4.77
N SER A 363 18.41 -1.38 4.56
CA SER A 363 19.20 -1.01 3.39
C SER A 363 19.93 0.29 3.66
N GLU A 364 21.22 0.32 3.36
CA GLU A 364 22.10 1.46 3.60
C GLU A 364 22.97 1.74 2.38
N ALA A 365 23.14 3.02 2.05
CA ALA A 365 24.04 3.47 1.01
C ALA A 365 24.93 4.58 1.55
N SER A 366 26.22 4.46 1.28
CA SER A 366 27.22 5.50 1.55
C SER A 366 27.80 5.98 0.24
N PHE A 367 27.76 7.29 0.03
CA PHE A 367 28.34 8.00 -1.12
C PHE A 367 29.63 8.67 -0.68
N ALA A 368 30.61 8.68 -1.59
CA ALA A 368 31.91 9.26 -1.29
C ALA A 368 31.80 10.76 -0.99
N PRO A 369 32.76 11.35 -0.26
CA PRO A 369 32.89 12.80 -0.18
C PRO A 369 32.93 13.41 -1.58
N ALA A 370 32.28 14.57 -1.74
CA ALA A 370 32.24 15.29 -3.00
C ALA A 370 32.71 16.72 -2.77
N THR A 371 33.68 17.16 -3.57
CA THR A 371 34.19 18.53 -3.55
C THR A 371 33.57 19.31 -4.67
N VAL A 372 33.02 20.48 -4.35
CA VAL A 372 32.36 21.37 -5.29
C VAL A 372 32.86 22.79 -5.10
N THR A 373 33.12 23.47 -6.21
CA THR A 373 33.47 24.90 -6.22
C THR A 373 32.25 25.69 -6.65
N ARG A 374 31.89 26.72 -5.90
CA ARG A 374 30.77 27.61 -6.23
C ARG A 374 31.04 29.03 -5.79
N GLU A 375 30.41 29.97 -6.47
CA GLU A 375 30.38 31.37 -6.06
C GLU A 375 29.34 31.57 -4.96
N LEU A 376 29.75 32.18 -3.84
CA LEU A 376 28.87 32.53 -2.73
C LEU A 376 28.93 34.00 -2.42
N THR A 377 27.77 34.58 -2.16
CA THR A 377 27.64 35.94 -1.65
C THR A 377 27.39 35.89 -0.15
N PHE A 378 28.30 36.47 0.60
CA PHE A 378 28.23 36.56 2.05
C PHE A 378 27.70 37.94 2.45
N HIS A 379 26.75 37.94 3.38
CA HIS A 379 26.10 39.14 3.90
C HIS A 379 26.52 39.38 5.36
N ASP A 380 26.55 40.63 5.79
CA ASP A 380 26.77 40.99 7.18
C ASP A 380 25.72 40.30 8.07
N ARG A 381 26.18 39.42 8.96
CA ARG A 381 25.31 38.57 9.77
C ARG A 381 24.57 39.37 10.84
N ASP A 382 25.24 40.36 11.41
CA ASP A 382 24.85 40.96 12.69
C ASP A 382 24.18 42.34 12.50
N ASN A 383 24.19 42.92 11.30
CA ASN A 383 23.65 44.25 11.03
C ASN A 383 22.65 44.28 9.86
N TRP A 384 21.36 44.16 10.19
CA TRP A 384 20.26 44.21 9.20
C TRP A 384 19.79 45.64 8.90
N GLU A 385 20.10 46.60 9.76
CA GLU A 385 19.64 47.99 9.64
C GLU A 385 20.56 48.83 8.72
N ASP A 386 21.86 48.50 8.70
CA ASP A 386 22.87 49.10 7.82
C ASP A 386 23.85 48.02 7.32
N PRO A 387 23.40 47.15 6.39
CA PRO A 387 24.19 46.02 5.94
C PRO A 387 25.43 46.50 5.18
N ALA A 388 26.60 45.95 5.54
CA ALA A 388 27.79 46.14 4.71
C ALA A 388 27.56 45.62 3.27
N GLU A 389 28.34 46.12 2.32
CA GLU A 389 28.31 45.60 0.95
C GLU A 389 28.59 44.08 0.95
N PRO A 390 27.74 43.27 0.31
CA PRO A 390 27.95 41.82 0.28
C PRO A 390 29.27 41.45 -0.40
N ILE A 391 29.95 40.44 0.15
CA ILE A 391 31.23 39.96 -0.38
C ILE A 391 30.97 38.69 -1.18
N THR A 392 31.28 38.70 -2.47
CA THR A 392 31.19 37.52 -3.35
C THR A 392 32.54 36.84 -3.49
N ARG A 393 32.61 35.53 -3.23
CA ARG A 393 33.84 34.72 -3.28
C ARG A 393 33.59 33.37 -3.92
N GLN A 394 34.62 32.83 -4.57
CA GLN A 394 34.67 31.42 -4.96
C GLN A 394 35.05 30.56 -3.76
N VAL A 395 34.23 29.55 -3.49
CA VAL A 395 34.33 28.69 -2.31
C VAL A 395 34.37 27.24 -2.74
N GLU A 396 35.41 26.54 -2.35
CA GLU A 396 35.52 25.09 -2.43
C GLU A 396 34.93 24.47 -1.16
N MET A 397 33.85 23.71 -1.33
CA MET A 397 33.19 22.96 -0.28
C MET A 397 33.40 21.48 -0.52
N THR A 398 33.92 20.76 0.48
CA THR A 398 33.90 19.28 0.48
C THR A 398 32.79 18.79 1.39
N LEU A 399 31.77 18.21 0.76
CA LEU A 399 30.71 17.47 1.45
C LEU A 399 31.30 16.19 2.04
N PRO A 400 30.99 15.84 3.30
CA PRO A 400 31.44 14.59 3.88
C PRO A 400 30.82 13.38 3.16
N ALA A 401 31.26 12.18 3.52
CA ALA A 401 30.60 10.97 3.08
C ALA A 401 29.12 11.03 3.45
N ARG A 402 28.24 10.75 2.49
CA ARG A 402 26.78 10.85 2.67
C ARG A 402 26.21 9.45 2.85
N GLU A 403 25.81 9.14 4.07
CA GLU A 403 25.13 7.91 4.45
C GLU A 403 23.60 8.11 4.47
N PHE A 404 22.91 7.23 3.74
CA PHE A 404 21.47 7.19 3.68
C PHE A 404 21.00 5.80 4.14
N SER A 405 20.06 5.79 5.08
CA SER A 405 19.46 4.58 5.62
C SER A 405 17.98 4.53 5.28
N TRP A 406 17.56 3.46 4.61
CA TRP A 406 16.16 3.09 4.39
C TRP A 406 15.70 2.02 5.38
N SER A 407 16.48 1.86 6.45
CA SER A 407 16.26 0.90 7.50
C SER A 407 15.18 1.39 8.45
N GLY A 408 14.16 0.58 8.68
CA GLY A 408 13.04 1.01 9.50
C GLY A 408 11.83 0.09 9.48
N VAL A 409 10.89 0.40 10.36
CA VAL A 409 9.60 -0.29 10.43
C VAL A 409 8.75 0.15 9.25
N VAL A 410 8.27 -0.81 8.48
CA VAL A 410 7.36 -0.59 7.35
C VAL A 410 6.02 -1.22 7.65
N TYR A 411 4.92 -0.53 7.38
CA TYR A 411 3.58 -1.08 7.50
C TYR A 411 2.64 -0.46 6.47
N GLY A 412 1.51 -1.12 6.21
CA GLY A 412 0.49 -0.56 5.35
C GLY A 412 -0.58 -1.55 4.95
N LEU A 413 -1.39 -1.16 3.97
CA LEU A 413 -2.47 -1.95 3.42
C LEU A 413 -1.96 -2.77 2.24
N ARG A 414 -2.49 -3.98 2.04
CA ARG A 414 -2.18 -4.84 0.91
C ARG A 414 -3.46 -5.29 0.23
N ILE A 415 -3.60 -5.04 -1.06
CA ILE A 415 -4.68 -5.58 -1.88
C ILE A 415 -4.07 -6.60 -2.84
N GLY A 416 -4.76 -7.70 -3.11
CA GLY A 416 -4.24 -8.64 -4.09
C GLY A 416 -5.23 -9.66 -4.61
N PHE A 417 -4.77 -10.32 -5.67
CA PHE A 417 -5.50 -11.31 -6.43
C PHE A 417 -4.71 -12.61 -6.49
N ARG A 418 -5.43 -13.72 -6.51
CA ARG A 418 -4.92 -15.06 -6.71
C ARG A 418 -5.44 -15.58 -8.06
N ILE A 419 -4.53 -15.79 -9.02
CA ILE A 419 -4.77 -16.07 -10.45
C ILE A 419 -4.41 -17.49 -10.85
#